data_AF-A0A353PAK1-F1
#
_entry.id   AF-A0A353PAK1-F1
#
_cell.length_a   1.000
_cell.length_b   1.000
_cell.length_c   1.000
_cell.angle_alpha   90.00
_cell.angle_beta   90.00
_cell.angle_gamma   90.00
#
_symmetry.space_group_name_H-M   'P 1'
#
loop_
_entity.id
_entity.type
_entity.pdbx_description
1 polymer ?
#
loop_
_entity_poly.entity_id
_entity_poly.type
_entity_poly.pdbx_seq_one_letter_code
_entity_poly.pdbx_strand_id
1 'polypeptide(L)'
;MSQGTSKDYEASIVQYYDESAIDYRMLWRLDRCMALHFGYWDETTKGVSDALLRENQILAERAGITDQDTVLDAGCGVGGSAIWLAREKGAS
;
A
#
# COMPACT_ATOMS: atom_id res chain seq x y z
N MET A 1 -5.81 -22.54 -17.90
CA MET A 1 -4.91 -22.64 -16.74
C MET A 1 -4.00 -21.43 -16.78
N SER A 2 -3.98 -20.60 -15.73
CA SER A 2 -3.06 -19.47 -15.63
C SER A 2 -1.63 -20.01 -15.68
N GLN A 3 -0.80 -19.51 -16.60
CA GLN A 3 0.63 -19.79 -16.55
C GLN A 3 1.18 -19.00 -15.35
N GLY A 4 1.79 -19.71 -14.39
CA GLY A 4 2.42 -19.09 -13.24
C GLY A 4 3.57 -18.16 -13.67
N THR A 5 3.90 -17.20 -12.81
CA THR A 5 5.04 -16.30 -12.97
C THR A 5 6.32 -17.08 -13.29
N SER A 6 7.08 -16.64 -14.31
CA SER A 6 8.39 -17.24 -14.58
C SER A 6 9.38 -16.91 -13.46
N LYS A 7 10.33 -17.82 -13.21
CA LYS A 7 11.37 -17.62 -12.19
C LYS A 7 12.22 -16.38 -12.46
N ASP A 8 12.46 -16.07 -13.74
CA ASP A 8 13.23 -14.88 -14.13
C ASP A 8 12.47 -13.58 -13.79
N TYR A 9 11.15 -13.57 -13.96
CA TYR A 9 10.33 -12.42 -13.58
C TYR A 9 10.27 -12.24 -12.07
N GLU A 10 10.08 -13.33 -11.32
CA GLU A 10 10.16 -13.32 -9.85
C GLU A 10 11.50 -12.74 -9.36
N ALA A 11 12.62 -13.23 -9.90
CA ALA A 11 13.95 -12.75 -9.54
C ALA A 11 14.14 -11.25 -9.82
N SER A 12 13.61 -10.75 -10.94
CA SER A 12 13.67 -9.32 -11.27
C SER A 12 12.90 -8.44 -10.28
N ILE A 13 11.77 -8.94 -9.76
CA ILE A 13 10.97 -8.24 -8.74
C ILE A 13 11.74 -8.21 -7.42
N VAL A 14 12.30 -9.34 -7.00
CA VAL A 14 13.10 -9.43 -5.77
C VAL A 14 14.27 -8.46 -5.82
N GLN A 15 15.04 -8.50 -6.91
CA GLN A 15 16.20 -7.62 -7.10
C GLN A 15 15.82 -6.14 -7.01
N TYR A 16 14.71 -5.75 -7.64
CA TYR A 16 14.24 -4.37 -7.60
C TYR A 16 13.93 -3.89 -6.18
N TYR A 17 13.22 -4.69 -5.38
CA TYR A 17 12.90 -4.33 -4.00
C TYR A 17 14.13 -4.36 -3.09
N ASP A 18 15.05 -5.31 -3.27
CA ASP A 18 16.29 -5.39 -2.49
C ASP A 18 17.20 -4.18 -2.74
N GLU A 19 17.40 -3.80 -4.00
CA GLU A 19 18.27 -2.69 -4.38
C GLU A 19 17.67 -1.34 -4.01
N SER A 20 16.34 -1.19 -4.15
CA SER A 20 15.67 0.09 -3.94
C SER A 20 15.20 0.31 -2.50
N ALA A 21 15.24 -0.71 -1.62
CA ALA A 21 14.69 -0.65 -0.26
C ALA A 21 15.22 0.53 0.58
N ILE A 22 16.51 0.85 0.45
CA ILE A 22 17.15 1.94 1.20
C ILE A 22 16.66 3.30 0.70
N ASP A 23 16.59 3.48 -0.62
CA ASP A 23 16.11 4.72 -1.24
C ASP A 23 14.62 4.92 -0.96
N TYR A 24 13.82 3.85 -1.00
CA TYR A 24 12.42 3.88 -0.62
C TYR A 24 12.23 4.26 0.84
N ARG A 25 13.04 3.70 1.75
CA ARG A 25 12.98 4.02 3.17
C ARG A 25 13.34 5.48 3.48
N MET A 26 14.26 6.06 2.72
CA MET A 26 14.67 7.46 2.87
C MET A 26 13.75 8.46 2.18
N LEU A 27 13.32 8.21 0.93
CA LEU A 27 12.45 9.14 0.18
C LEU A 27 10.99 9.13 0.66
N TRP A 28 10.47 7.96 1.06
CA TRP A 28 9.02 7.78 1.24
C TRP A 28 8.53 7.77 2.69
N ARG A 29 9.41 8.12 3.65
CA ARG A 29 9.05 8.19 5.08
C ARG A 29 8.34 6.92 5.56
N LEU A 30 8.90 5.75 5.22
CA LEU A 30 8.33 4.45 5.58
C LEU A 30 8.14 4.28 7.10
N ASP A 31 8.94 5.00 7.89
CA ASP A 31 8.85 5.09 9.34
C ASP A 31 7.56 5.76 9.85
N ARG A 32 6.90 6.60 9.04
CA ARG A 32 5.65 7.28 9.40
C ARG A 32 4.41 6.76 8.69
N CYS A 33 4.51 6.46 7.40
CA CYS A 33 3.31 6.23 6.58
C CYS A 33 3.22 4.82 6.00
N MET A 34 4.29 4.01 6.09
CA MET A 34 4.34 2.63 5.63
C MET A 34 3.82 2.42 4.20
N ALA A 35 4.14 3.34 3.28
CA ALA A 35 3.66 3.31 1.91
C ALA A 35 4.78 3.58 0.91
N LEU A 36 4.70 2.91 -0.24
CA LEU A 36 5.67 2.96 -1.35
C LEU A 36 5.06 3.59 -2.63
N HIS A 37 3.99 4.38 -2.48
CA HIS A 37 3.19 4.96 -3.57
C HIS A 37 2.89 6.45 -3.33
N PHE A 38 2.51 7.20 -4.37
CA PHE A 38 2.42 8.68 -4.36
C PHE A 38 1.32 9.30 -3.50
N GLY A 39 0.34 8.52 -3.04
CA GLY A 39 -0.83 9.04 -2.32
C GLY A 39 -1.92 9.58 -3.26
N TYR A 40 -3.10 9.83 -2.69
CA TYR A 40 -4.22 10.49 -3.36
C TYR A 40 -4.26 11.97 -2.95
N TRP A 41 -4.11 12.88 -3.91
CA TRP A 41 -4.05 14.32 -3.66
C TRP A 41 -5.37 15.00 -4.00
N ASP A 42 -5.96 15.67 -3.01
CA ASP A 42 -7.15 16.51 -3.15
C ASP A 42 -7.06 17.76 -2.25
N GLU A 43 -8.11 18.57 -2.24
CA GLU A 43 -8.21 19.80 -1.45
C GLU A 43 -8.01 19.61 0.06
N THR A 44 -8.10 18.38 0.58
CA THR A 44 -7.91 18.05 1.99
C THR A 44 -6.44 17.73 2.33
N THR A 45 -5.59 17.52 1.32
CA THR A 45 -4.21 17.07 1.49
C THR A 45 -3.23 18.24 1.54
N LYS A 46 -2.34 18.27 2.54
CA LYS A 46 -1.34 19.34 2.71
C LYS A 46 0.10 18.82 2.64
N GLY A 47 0.29 17.52 2.43
CA GLY A 47 1.59 16.89 2.28
C GLY A 47 1.48 15.39 2.00
N VAL A 48 2.64 14.76 1.79
CA VAL A 48 2.74 13.36 1.36
C VAL A 48 2.03 12.41 2.34
N SER A 49 2.17 12.63 3.65
CA SER A 49 1.49 11.82 4.66
C SER A 49 -0.03 11.91 4.59
N ASP A 50 -0.58 13.10 4.35
CA ASP A 50 -2.02 13.30 4.18
C ASP A 50 -2.50 12.59 2.91
N ALA A 51 -1.75 12.72 1.81
CA ALA A 51 -2.10 12.08 0.54
C ALA A 51 -2.08 10.54 0.65
N LEU A 52 -1.11 9.98 1.36
CA LEU A 52 -1.02 8.54 1.62
C LEU A 52 -2.21 8.02 2.44
N LEU A 53 -2.58 8.72 3.52
CA LEU A 53 -3.75 8.36 4.32
C LEU A 53 -5.06 8.55 3.54
N ARG A 54 -5.13 9.61 2.73
CA ARG A 54 -6.29 9.92 1.91
C ARG A 54 -6.55 8.85 0.86
N GLU A 55 -5.50 8.24 0.31
CA GLU A 55 -5.63 7.12 -0.63
C GLU A 55 -6.34 5.92 0.02
N ASN A 56 -5.93 5.52 1.23
CA ASN A 56 -6.59 4.45 1.95
C ASN A 56 -8.07 4.73 2.19
N GLN A 57 -8.40 5.97 2.57
CA GLN A 57 -9.79 6.41 2.78
C GLN A 57 -10.62 6.29 1.50
N ILE A 58 -10.14 6.88 0.40
CA ILE A 58 -10.83 6.87 -0.89
C ILE A 58 -11.03 5.45 -1.41
N LEU A 59 -10.01 4.59 -1.30
CA LEU A 59 -10.12 3.20 -1.73
C LEU A 59 -11.13 2.42 -0.89
N ALA A 60 -11.08 2.57 0.43
CA ALA A 60 -12.04 1.93 1.34
C ALA A 60 -13.47 2.41 1.09
N GLU A 61 -13.66 3.72 0.88
CA GLU A 61 -14.96 4.33 0.56
C GLU A 61 -15.51 3.81 -0.77
N ARG A 62 -14.68 3.78 -1.83
CA ARG A 62 -15.10 3.32 -3.16
C ARG A 62 -15.41 1.83 -3.20
N ALA A 63 -14.65 1.03 -2.46
CA ALA A 63 -14.89 -0.40 -2.34
C ALA A 63 -16.03 -0.73 -1.35
N GLY A 64 -16.49 0.24 -0.56
CA GLY A 64 -17.53 0.04 0.45
C GLY A 64 -17.11 -0.87 1.58
N ILE A 65 -15.83 -0.85 1.97
CA ILE A 65 -15.27 -1.76 2.99
C ILE A 65 -15.85 -1.45 4.38
N THR A 66 -16.24 -2.51 5.07
CA THR A 66 -16.80 -2.55 6.42
C THR A 66 -16.07 -3.56 7.31
N ASP A 67 -16.44 -3.61 8.59
CA ASP A 67 -15.89 -4.55 9.58
C ASP A 67 -16.31 -6.01 9.35
N GLN A 68 -17.26 -6.25 8.44
CA GLN A 68 -17.70 -7.60 8.06
C GLN A 68 -16.88 -8.19 6.92
N ASP A 69 -16.00 -7.39 6.30
CA ASP A 69 -15.25 -7.79 5.12
C ASP A 69 -13.92 -8.45 5.49
N THR A 70 -13.53 -9.42 4.64
CA THR A 70 -12.17 -9.96 4.60
C THR A 70 -11.50 -9.47 3.32
N VAL A 71 -10.40 -8.73 3.45
CA VAL A 71 -9.79 -7.96 2.37
C VAL A 71 -8.44 -8.56 1.98
N LEU A 72 -8.25 -8.78 0.67
CA LEU A 72 -6.96 -9.14 0.11
C LEU A 72 -6.21 -7.89 -0.37
N ASP A 73 -5.10 -7.58 0.28
CA ASP A 73 -4.16 -6.56 -0.18
C ASP A 73 -3.06 -7.18 -1.08
N ALA A 74 -3.36 -7.26 -2.38
CA ALA A 74 -2.48 -7.88 -3.36
C ALA A 74 -1.38 -6.88 -3.80
N GLY A 75 -0.15 -7.11 -3.32
CA GLY A 75 0.95 -6.16 -3.50
C GLY A 75 1.11 -5.20 -2.31
N CYS A 76 0.87 -5.70 -1.09
CA CYS A 76 0.80 -4.90 0.15
C CYS A 76 2.07 -4.12 0.52
N GLY A 77 3.19 -4.31 -0.18
CA GLY A 77 4.47 -3.68 0.15
C GLY A 77 4.88 -4.01 1.59
N VAL A 78 4.82 -3.01 2.47
CA VAL A 78 5.13 -3.16 3.90
C VAL A 78 3.88 -3.31 4.79
N GLY A 79 2.68 -3.43 4.21
CA GLY A 79 1.41 -3.70 4.89
C GLY A 79 0.66 -2.47 5.40
N GLY A 80 1.01 -1.26 4.96
CA GLY A 80 0.44 -0.01 5.48
C GLY A 80 -1.07 0.10 5.33
N SER A 81 -1.60 -0.19 4.14
CA SER A 81 -3.02 -0.21 3.79
C SER A 81 -3.79 -1.25 4.61
N ALA A 82 -3.30 -2.49 4.68
CA ALA A 82 -3.93 -3.56 5.46
C ALA A 82 -4.02 -3.21 6.96
N ILE A 83 -2.94 -2.69 7.55
CA ILE A 83 -2.92 -2.25 8.96
C ILE A 83 -3.92 -1.10 9.18
N TRP A 84 -3.97 -0.15 8.25
CA TRP A 84 -4.90 0.98 8.32
C TRP A 84 -6.36 0.50 8.26
N LEU A 85 -6.70 -0.41 7.34
CA LEU A 85 -8.05 -0.98 7.20
C LEU A 85 -8.48 -1.71 8.48
N ALA A 86 -7.61 -2.54 9.05
CA ALA A 86 -7.91 -3.22 10.31
C ALA A 86 -8.17 -2.25 11.46
N ARG A 87 -7.40 -1.16 11.54
CA ARG A 87 -7.53 -0.15 12.61
C ARG A 87 -8.76 0.75 12.45
N GLU A 88 -9.00 1.26 11.26
CA GLU A 88 -9.98 2.31 11.01
C GLU A 88 -11.34 1.78 10.51
N LYS A 89 -11.36 0.59 9.90
CA LYS A 89 -12.57 -0.03 9.35
C LYS A 89 -12.95 -1.33 10.07
N GLY A 90 -12.08 -1.91 10.88
CA GLY A 90 -12.31 -3.20 11.53
C GLY A 90 -12.29 -4.39 10.58
N ALA A 91 -11.92 -4.17 9.31
CA ALA A 91 -11.84 -5.22 8.30
C ALA A 91 -10.67 -6.17 8.58
N SER A 92 -10.82 -7.45 8.21
CA SER A 92 -9.80 -8.50 8.40
C SER A 92 -8.95 -8.73 7.16
#